data_AF-A0A7S3B3T8-F1
#
_entry.id   AF-A0A7S3B3T8-F1
#
_cell.length_a   1.000
_cell.length_b   1.000
_cell.length_c   1.000
_cell.angle_alpha   90.00
_cell.angle_beta   90.00
_cell.angle_gamma   90.00
#
_symmetry.space_group_name_H-M   'P 1'
#
loop_
_entity.id
_entity.type
_entity.pdbx_description
1 polymer ?
#
loop_
_entity_poly.entity_id
_entity_poly.type
_entity_poly.pdbx_seq_one_letter_code
_entity_poly.pdbx_strand_id
1 'polypeptide(L)'
;GDRGCWSADRESPWVEQPASKYFEDIFAGTNCWGTDWYEDAHTGNHGNFREWRAPALLGFDSDIGAFCGGNCDSKNRNVLNMFGHIRYNMCRNFEWQMCAALGKLKGQNSRSIQFAWPPGVLSMDPAAGVFGTCHGYTDAPCKMPSIGFANDDIYYLEVCLYSQVCANRDNLFALER
;
A
#
# COMPACT_ATOMS: atom_id res chain seq x y z
N GLY A 1 -15.89 21.41 -2.89
CA GLY A 1 -15.66 19.97 -2.67
C GLY A 1 -14.18 19.79 -2.54
N ASP A 2 -13.74 19.04 -1.53
CA ASP A 2 -12.32 18.78 -1.31
C ASP A 2 -11.73 18.07 -2.52
N ARG A 3 -10.52 18.48 -2.91
CA ARG A 3 -9.79 17.83 -4.01
C ARG A 3 -9.31 16.48 -3.53
N GLY A 4 -9.50 15.44 -4.33
CA GLY A 4 -8.94 14.12 -4.04
C GLY A 4 -7.41 14.13 -4.11
N CYS A 5 -6.75 13.20 -3.40
CA CYS A 5 -5.28 13.10 -3.42
C CYS A 5 -4.71 12.86 -4.83
N TRP A 6 -5.50 12.25 -5.73
CA TRP A 6 -5.14 12.01 -7.14
C TRP A 6 -5.12 13.28 -8.00
N SER A 7 -5.59 14.41 -7.48
CA SER A 7 -5.54 15.70 -8.17
C SER A 7 -4.22 16.44 -7.98
N ALA A 8 -3.30 15.92 -7.17
CA ALA A 8 -1.99 16.51 -6.92
C ALA A 8 -0.88 15.65 -7.54
N ASP A 9 0.12 16.30 -8.12
CA ASP A 9 1.33 15.63 -8.58
C ASP A 9 2.06 14.99 -7.40
N ARG A 10 2.54 13.77 -7.64
CA ARG A 10 3.16 12.92 -6.62
C ARG A 10 4.42 13.57 -6.02
N GLU A 11 5.29 14.08 -6.87
CA GLU A 11 6.59 14.64 -6.48
C GLU A 11 6.48 16.13 -6.11
N SER A 12 5.41 16.77 -6.56
CA SER A 12 5.10 18.17 -6.29
C SER A 12 3.63 18.31 -5.85
N PRO A 13 3.29 18.07 -4.57
CA PRO A 13 1.90 18.06 -4.08
C PRO A 13 1.11 19.36 -4.30
N TRP A 14 1.81 20.45 -4.60
CA TRP A 14 1.25 21.76 -4.90
C TRP A 14 0.89 21.96 -6.38
N VAL A 15 1.34 21.05 -7.24
CA VAL A 15 1.06 21.05 -8.68
C VAL A 15 -0.17 20.18 -8.91
N GLU A 16 -1.18 20.73 -9.58
CA GLU A 16 -2.39 19.99 -9.92
C GLU A 16 -2.13 19.05 -11.11
N GLN A 17 -2.73 17.86 -11.06
CA GLN A 17 -2.82 16.95 -12.20
C GLN A 17 -4.25 16.46 -12.41
N PRO A 18 -4.65 16.14 -13.66
CA PRO A 18 -5.91 15.46 -13.93
C PRO A 18 -5.94 14.08 -13.27
N ALA A 19 -7.12 13.66 -12.77
CA ALA A 19 -7.29 12.33 -12.21
C ALA A 19 -6.95 11.22 -13.22
N SER A 20 -7.26 11.42 -14.51
CA SER A 20 -6.92 10.47 -15.58
C SER A 20 -5.42 10.24 -15.67
N LYS A 21 -4.62 11.31 -15.59
CA LYS A 21 -3.16 11.22 -15.60
C LYS A 21 -2.63 10.40 -14.44
N TYR A 22 -3.16 10.62 -13.23
CA TYR A 22 -2.79 9.83 -12.05
C TYR A 22 -3.03 8.33 -12.28
N PHE A 23 -4.21 7.95 -12.78
CA PHE A 23 -4.53 6.55 -13.05
C PHE A 23 -3.68 5.97 -14.20
N GLU A 24 -3.47 6.73 -15.28
CA GLU A 24 -2.59 6.33 -16.39
C GLU A 24 -1.16 6.04 -15.91
N ASP A 25 -0.57 6.93 -15.10
CA ASP A 25 0.78 6.79 -14.57
C ASP A 25 0.90 5.56 -13.65
N ILE A 26 -0.13 5.29 -12.83
CA ILE A 26 -0.19 4.11 -11.97
C ILE A 26 -0.27 2.82 -12.78
N PHE A 27 -1.12 2.76 -13.81
CA PHE A 27 -1.23 1.57 -14.66
C PHE A 27 0.01 1.31 -15.50
N ALA A 28 0.69 2.37 -15.92
CA ALA A 28 1.98 2.26 -16.57
C ALA A 28 3.08 1.85 -15.58
N GLY A 29 2.87 2.07 -14.29
CA GLY A 29 3.88 1.90 -13.25
C GLY A 29 5.03 2.88 -13.42
N THR A 30 4.73 4.11 -13.86
CA THR A 30 5.69 5.19 -14.12
C THR A 30 6.54 5.48 -12.87
N ASN A 31 5.93 5.34 -11.70
CA ASN A 31 6.48 5.72 -10.40
C ASN A 31 7.00 4.55 -9.55
N CYS A 32 6.98 3.33 -10.09
CA CYS A 32 7.35 2.13 -9.31
C CYS A 32 8.84 2.04 -9.03
N TRP A 33 9.64 2.56 -9.96
CA TRP A 33 11.10 2.49 -9.92
C TRP A 33 11.68 3.71 -9.20
N GLY A 34 12.64 3.48 -8.29
CA GLY A 34 13.36 4.54 -7.58
C GLY A 34 12.65 5.11 -6.35
N THR A 35 11.39 4.76 -6.14
CA THR A 35 10.65 5.07 -4.91
C THR A 35 11.04 4.10 -3.80
N ASP A 36 11.35 4.63 -2.62
CA ASP A 36 11.48 3.79 -1.43
C ASP A 36 10.10 3.45 -0.90
N TRP A 37 9.75 2.17 -1.04
CA TRP A 37 8.50 1.65 -0.58
C TRP A 37 8.61 1.03 0.81
N TYR A 38 9.79 0.92 1.42
CA TYR A 38 9.98 0.14 2.64
C TYR A 38 9.55 0.84 3.96
N GLU A 39 8.88 0.12 4.86
CA GLU A 39 8.39 0.57 6.17
C GLU A 39 9.47 0.39 7.24
N ASP A 40 9.83 1.46 7.98
CA ASP A 40 10.93 1.59 8.97
C ASP A 40 12.12 2.48 8.53
N ALA A 41 11.88 3.42 7.61
CA ALA A 41 12.83 4.52 7.34
C ALA A 41 13.11 5.44 8.55
N HIS A 42 12.58 5.13 9.74
CA HIS A 42 12.75 5.89 10.98
C HIS A 42 14.20 6.01 11.46
N THR A 43 15.13 5.19 10.95
CA THR A 43 16.56 5.30 11.32
C THR A 43 17.43 6.00 10.28
N GLY A 44 16.88 6.45 9.15
CA GLY A 44 17.62 7.20 8.12
C GLY A 44 18.84 6.46 7.55
N ASN A 45 18.97 5.17 7.83
CA ASN A 45 20.09 4.35 7.44
C ASN A 45 19.53 3.24 6.55
N HIS A 46 19.51 3.48 5.23
CA HIS A 46 19.24 2.47 4.20
C HIS A 46 20.37 1.43 4.15
N GLY A 47 20.73 0.88 5.31
CA GLY A 47 21.85 0.00 5.52
C GLY A 47 21.60 -1.32 4.81
N ASN A 48 22.05 -1.40 3.56
CA ASN A 48 22.10 -2.63 2.77
C ASN A 48 20.74 -3.29 2.51
N PHE A 49 19.74 -2.54 2.05
CA PHE A 49 18.62 -3.18 1.35
C PHE A 49 19.22 -3.97 0.19
N ARG A 50 19.18 -5.30 0.28
CA ARG A 50 19.72 -6.16 -0.77
C ARG A 50 18.72 -6.15 -1.90
N GLU A 51 18.84 -5.18 -2.80
CA GLU A 51 17.95 -4.92 -3.96
C GLU A 51 17.64 -6.13 -4.87
N TRP A 52 18.19 -7.31 -4.58
CA TRP A 52 18.01 -8.55 -5.30
C TRP A 52 17.01 -9.47 -4.60
N ARG A 53 15.88 -9.76 -5.27
CA ARG A 53 14.82 -10.68 -4.82
C ARG A 53 14.06 -10.19 -3.59
N ALA A 54 13.52 -8.98 -3.69
CA ALA A 54 12.67 -8.37 -2.68
C ALA A 54 11.18 -8.53 -3.05
N PRO A 55 10.53 -9.67 -2.76
CA PRO A 55 9.12 -9.84 -3.11
C PRO A 55 8.25 -8.81 -2.38
N ALA A 56 7.15 -8.43 -3.03
CA ALA A 56 6.13 -7.61 -2.41
C ALA A 56 5.45 -8.40 -1.28
N LEU A 57 5.29 -7.76 -0.13
CA LEU A 57 4.57 -8.26 1.03
C LEU A 57 3.42 -7.28 1.32
N LEU A 58 2.19 -7.75 1.14
CA LEU A 58 0.98 -7.01 1.50
C LEU A 58 0.46 -7.52 2.85
N GLY A 59 0.08 -6.61 3.74
CA GLY A 59 -0.40 -6.89 5.09
C GLY A 59 -0.55 -5.59 5.88
N PHE A 60 -1.01 -5.68 7.12
CA PHE A 60 -0.99 -4.57 8.07
C PHE A 60 0.25 -4.65 8.99
N ASP A 61 0.63 -3.53 9.62
CA ASP A 61 1.89 -3.37 10.37
C ASP A 61 2.14 -4.50 11.39
N SER A 62 1.16 -4.86 12.22
CA SER A 62 1.32 -5.93 13.20
C SER A 62 1.51 -7.32 12.59
N ASP A 63 0.89 -7.59 11.44
CA ASP A 63 1.04 -8.86 10.72
C ASP A 63 2.35 -8.92 9.93
N ILE A 64 2.74 -7.80 9.32
CA ILE A 64 4.03 -7.65 8.67
C ILE A 64 5.14 -7.88 9.72
N GLY A 65 5.02 -7.28 10.89
CA GLY A 65 5.92 -7.49 12.03
C GLY A 65 5.97 -8.97 12.46
N ALA A 66 4.82 -9.62 12.63
CA ALA A 66 4.74 -11.03 12.99
C ALA A 66 5.35 -11.94 11.90
N PHE A 67 5.01 -11.70 10.63
CA PHE A 67 5.48 -12.45 9.47
C PHE A 67 7.01 -12.33 9.30
N CYS A 68 7.55 -11.13 9.48
CA CYS A 68 8.98 -10.88 9.39
C CYS A 68 9.75 -11.33 10.63
N GLY A 69 9.08 -11.62 11.74
CA GLY A 69 9.71 -11.90 13.04
C GLY A 69 10.38 -10.66 13.65
N GLY A 70 9.81 -9.48 13.41
CA GLY A 70 10.23 -8.19 13.96
C GLY A 70 10.84 -7.21 12.96
N ASN A 71 11.75 -7.64 12.07
CA ASN A 71 12.44 -6.74 11.14
C ASN A 71 12.38 -7.25 9.69
N CYS A 72 11.63 -6.54 8.83
CA CYS A 72 11.44 -6.91 7.42
C CYS A 72 12.66 -6.59 6.54
N ASP A 73 13.57 -5.71 6.95
CA ASP A 73 14.77 -5.31 6.21
C ASP A 73 15.67 -6.52 6.04
N SER A 74 15.87 -7.24 7.15
CA SER A 74 16.66 -8.46 7.21
C SER A 74 16.10 -9.59 6.33
N LYS A 75 14.82 -9.49 5.95
CA LYS A 75 14.10 -10.47 5.12
C LYS A 75 13.97 -10.04 3.66
N ASN A 76 14.46 -8.86 3.30
CA ASN A 76 14.41 -8.31 1.95
C ASN A 76 13.00 -8.37 1.37
N ARG A 77 12.09 -7.58 1.93
CA ARG A 77 10.68 -7.50 1.52
C ARG A 77 10.36 -6.07 1.10
N ASN A 78 9.64 -5.92 0.00
CA ASN A 78 8.99 -4.64 -0.28
C ASN A 78 7.66 -4.64 0.47
N VAL A 79 7.53 -3.81 1.49
CA VAL A 79 6.27 -3.45 2.15
C VAL A 79 5.89 -2.03 1.70
N LEU A 80 4.82 -1.41 2.22
CA LEU A 80 4.46 -0.01 1.95
C LEU A 80 4.97 0.90 3.08
N ASN A 81 5.68 1.97 2.74
CA ASN A 81 6.24 2.88 3.71
C ASN A 81 5.17 3.86 4.22
N MET A 82 4.84 3.74 5.50
CA MET A 82 3.90 4.64 6.18
C MET A 82 4.53 5.98 6.60
N PHE A 83 5.86 6.02 6.72
CA PHE A 83 6.63 7.07 7.41
C PHE A 83 7.68 7.77 6.53
N GLY A 84 7.61 7.60 5.22
CA GLY A 84 8.57 8.15 4.28
C GLY A 84 8.51 9.69 4.16
N HIS A 85 9.43 10.24 3.38
CA HIS A 85 9.44 11.67 3.03
C HIS A 85 8.12 12.14 2.39
N ILE A 86 7.46 11.24 1.65
CA ILE A 86 6.10 11.42 1.15
C ILE A 86 5.16 10.70 2.12
N ARG A 87 4.27 11.45 2.78
CA ARG A 87 3.32 10.89 3.75
C ARG A 87 2.38 9.88 3.09
N TYR A 88 2.07 8.82 3.84
CA TYR A 88 1.03 7.87 3.48
C TYR A 88 -0.32 8.55 3.21
N ASN A 89 -1.02 8.04 2.21
CA ASN A 89 -2.43 8.27 1.96
C ASN A 89 -2.97 7.15 1.05
N MET A 90 -4.28 7.10 0.83
CA MET A 90 -4.92 6.08 0.00
C MET A 90 -4.42 6.07 -1.45
N CYS A 91 -4.00 7.21 -2.01
CA CYS A 91 -3.42 7.25 -3.35
C CYS A 91 -2.05 6.57 -3.38
N ARG A 92 -1.20 6.82 -2.37
CA ARG A 92 0.11 6.17 -2.23
C ARG A 92 -0.01 4.68 -1.98
N ASN A 93 -1.00 4.27 -1.21
CA ASN A 93 -1.33 2.88 -1.01
C ASN A 93 -1.68 2.21 -2.36
N PHE A 94 -2.66 2.76 -3.07
CA PHE A 94 -3.07 2.22 -4.37
C PHE A 94 -1.91 2.17 -5.39
N GLU A 95 -1.07 3.20 -5.41
CA GLU A 95 0.10 3.24 -6.27
C GLU A 95 1.11 2.12 -5.95
N TRP A 96 1.45 1.93 -4.67
CA TRP A 96 2.29 0.82 -4.23
C TRP A 96 1.69 -0.52 -4.66
N GLN A 97 0.38 -0.68 -4.48
CA GLN A 97 -0.30 -1.91 -4.79
C GLN A 97 -0.20 -2.28 -6.27
N MET A 98 -0.41 -1.29 -7.13
CA MET A 98 -0.28 -1.45 -8.56
C MET A 98 1.17 -1.74 -8.96
N CYS A 99 2.14 -1.09 -8.33
CA CYS A 99 3.55 -1.39 -8.54
C CYS A 99 3.93 -2.83 -8.15
N ALA A 100 3.39 -3.33 -7.04
CA ALA A 100 3.55 -4.71 -6.59
C ALA A 100 2.94 -5.70 -7.60
N ALA A 101 1.71 -5.46 -8.08
CA ALA A 101 1.06 -6.32 -9.08
C ALA A 101 1.80 -6.35 -10.42
N LEU A 102 2.35 -5.20 -10.83
CA LEU A 102 3.15 -5.11 -12.05
C LEU A 102 4.52 -5.79 -11.91
N GLY A 103 4.94 -6.14 -10.69
CA GLY A 103 6.26 -6.69 -10.39
C GLY A 103 7.39 -5.67 -10.57
N LYS A 104 7.06 -4.38 -10.46
CA LYS A 104 7.95 -3.25 -10.76
C LYS A 104 8.51 -2.59 -9.50
N LEU A 105 8.20 -3.10 -8.31
CA LEU A 105 8.90 -2.66 -7.10
C LEU A 105 10.37 -3.03 -7.21
N LYS A 106 11.22 -2.18 -6.62
CA LYS A 106 12.67 -2.34 -6.67
C LYS A 106 13.07 -3.73 -6.16
N GLY A 107 13.69 -4.53 -7.02
CA GLY A 107 14.17 -5.86 -6.66
C GLY A 107 13.13 -6.99 -6.64
N GLN A 108 11.85 -6.70 -6.88
CA GLN A 108 10.78 -7.70 -6.85
C GLN A 108 10.92 -8.72 -7.99
N ASN A 109 11.11 -8.25 -9.22
CA ASN A 109 11.35 -9.07 -10.42
C ASN A 109 10.34 -10.22 -10.62
N SER A 110 9.13 -10.10 -10.07
CA SER A 110 8.07 -11.09 -10.12
C SER A 110 6.73 -10.39 -9.92
N ARG A 111 5.66 -10.89 -10.56
CA ARG A 111 4.29 -10.43 -10.33
C ARG A 111 3.62 -11.10 -9.13
N SER A 112 4.33 -11.99 -8.45
CA SER A 112 3.84 -12.61 -7.22
C SER A 112 3.88 -11.61 -6.08
N ILE A 113 2.77 -11.56 -5.34
CA ILE A 113 2.62 -10.82 -4.10
C ILE A 113 2.50 -11.86 -2.98
N GLN A 114 3.23 -11.65 -1.89
CA GLN A 114 3.08 -12.42 -0.66
C GLN A 114 2.09 -11.71 0.24
N PHE A 115 1.24 -12.47 0.90
CA PHE A 115 0.33 -11.94 1.91
C PHE A 115 0.87 -12.30 3.28
N ALA A 116 0.99 -11.31 4.17
CA ALA A 116 1.35 -11.54 5.58
C ALA A 116 0.29 -12.41 6.26
N TRP A 117 -0.98 -12.20 5.87
CA TRP A 117 -2.13 -13.00 6.28
C TRP A 117 -2.89 -13.52 5.06
N PRO A 118 -3.15 -14.83 4.92
CA PRO A 118 -3.78 -15.38 3.73
C PRO A 118 -5.18 -14.78 3.48
N PRO A 119 -5.53 -14.42 2.22
CA PRO A 119 -6.86 -13.89 1.91
C PRO A 119 -8.03 -14.78 2.36
N GLY A 120 -7.86 -16.11 2.31
CA GLY A 120 -8.93 -17.06 2.64
C GLY A 120 -9.31 -17.12 4.13
N VAL A 121 -8.54 -16.48 5.01
CA VAL A 121 -8.84 -16.39 6.44
C VAL A 121 -9.29 -14.98 6.85
N LEU A 122 -9.41 -14.05 5.89
CA LEU A 122 -10.04 -12.76 6.11
C LEU A 122 -11.54 -12.95 6.29
N SER A 123 -12.05 -12.56 7.45
CA SER A 123 -13.47 -12.64 7.78
C SER A 123 -14.04 -11.23 7.90
N MET A 124 -15.20 -11.02 7.27
CA MET A 124 -16.03 -9.82 7.50
C MET A 124 -16.94 -9.98 8.73
N ASP A 125 -16.78 -11.06 9.52
CA ASP A 125 -17.62 -11.29 10.70
C ASP A 125 -17.42 -10.18 11.73
N PRO A 126 -18.43 -9.33 11.99
CA PRO A 126 -18.34 -8.25 12.96
C PRO A 126 -18.03 -8.74 14.38
N ALA A 127 -18.32 -10.01 14.68
CA ALA A 127 -18.05 -10.63 15.99
C ALA A 127 -16.62 -11.20 16.12
N ALA A 128 -15.95 -11.48 14.99
CA ALA A 128 -14.58 -12.00 14.98
C ALA A 128 -13.52 -10.88 15.03
N GLY A 129 -13.92 -9.67 14.67
CA GLY A 129 -13.06 -8.50 14.75
C GLY A 129 -13.40 -7.44 13.71
N VAL A 130 -13.69 -6.24 14.21
CA VAL A 130 -12.97 -5.03 13.83
C VAL A 130 -13.47 -4.17 12.65
N PHE A 131 -14.58 -4.50 11.95
CA PHE A 131 -15.17 -3.50 11.03
C PHE A 131 -15.63 -2.23 11.78
N GLY A 132 -14.94 -1.11 11.54
CA GLY A 132 -15.17 0.16 12.21
C GLY A 132 -14.61 0.30 13.63
N THR A 133 -13.67 -0.55 14.06
CA THR A 133 -12.95 -0.37 15.34
C THR A 133 -11.50 0.07 15.11
N CYS A 134 -10.94 0.90 16.00
CA CYS A 134 -9.68 1.62 15.78
C CYS A 134 -8.43 0.76 16.03
N HIS A 135 -8.26 -0.34 15.30
CA HIS A 135 -6.99 -1.06 15.23
C HIS A 135 -6.19 -0.52 14.02
N GLY A 136 -4.87 -0.34 14.17
CA GLY A 136 -4.00 0.18 13.10
C GLY A 136 -3.24 1.47 13.41
N TYR A 137 -2.40 1.89 12.46
CA TYR A 137 -1.52 3.06 12.56
C TYR A 137 -2.27 4.39 12.45
N THR A 138 -1.86 5.38 13.25
CA THR A 138 -2.32 6.78 13.18
C THR A 138 -1.17 7.72 13.54
N ASP A 139 -1.10 8.86 12.85
CA ASP A 139 -0.07 9.90 13.05
C ASP A 139 -0.17 10.61 14.43
N ALA A 140 -1.19 10.30 15.25
CA ALA A 140 -1.41 10.86 16.58
C ALA A 140 -1.94 9.79 17.56
N PRO A 141 -1.70 9.90 18.89
CA PRO A 141 -2.34 8.99 19.85
C PRO A 141 -3.86 9.06 19.67
N CYS A 142 -4.49 7.91 19.37
CA CYS A 142 -5.91 7.78 19.08
C CYS A 142 -6.75 8.56 20.10
N LYS A 143 -7.23 9.75 19.73
CA LYS A 143 -8.36 10.36 20.44
C LYS A 143 -9.60 9.75 19.82
N MET A 144 -10.26 8.83 20.53
CA MET A 144 -11.59 8.34 20.16
C MET A 144 -12.45 9.55 19.72
N PRO A 145 -13.09 9.52 18.54
CA PRO A 145 -13.31 8.39 17.63
C PRO A 145 -12.43 8.47 16.35
N SER A 146 -11.11 8.62 16.49
CA SER A 146 -10.22 8.70 15.31
C SER A 146 -9.94 7.32 14.68
N ILE A 147 -10.23 7.23 13.38
CA ILE A 147 -10.04 6.07 12.52
C ILE A 147 -8.54 5.90 12.23
N GLY A 148 -7.96 4.75 12.58
CA GLY A 148 -6.60 4.38 12.17
C GLY A 148 -6.54 4.06 10.67
N PHE A 149 -5.44 4.41 10.02
CA PHE A 149 -5.24 4.31 8.57
C PHE A 149 -4.77 2.93 8.09
N ALA A 150 -4.51 1.99 9.00
CA ALA A 150 -4.09 0.62 8.72
C ALA A 150 -4.94 -0.40 9.51
N ASN A 151 -6.27 -0.27 9.42
CA ASN A 151 -7.21 -1.20 10.05
C ASN A 151 -7.38 -2.48 9.22
N ASP A 152 -7.87 -3.56 9.85
CA ASP A 152 -8.23 -4.82 9.18
C ASP A 152 -9.17 -4.59 7.97
N ASP A 153 -10.03 -3.57 8.06
CA ASP A 153 -10.93 -3.15 7.00
C ASP A 153 -10.20 -2.68 5.75
N ILE A 154 -9.10 -1.95 5.94
CA ILE A 154 -8.32 -1.42 4.84
C ILE A 154 -7.62 -2.58 4.15
N TYR A 155 -6.97 -3.48 4.89
CA TYR A 155 -6.36 -4.68 4.31
C TYR A 155 -7.39 -5.57 3.59
N TYR A 156 -8.60 -5.74 4.14
CA TYR A 156 -9.68 -6.43 3.44
C TYR A 156 -10.03 -5.75 2.12
N LEU A 157 -10.26 -4.43 2.15
CA LEU A 157 -10.60 -3.63 0.96
C LEU A 157 -9.49 -3.66 -0.08
N GLU A 158 -8.23 -3.65 0.35
CA GLU A 158 -7.05 -3.80 -0.47
C GLU A 158 -7.03 -5.15 -1.20
N VAL A 159 -7.26 -6.26 -0.50
CA VAL A 159 -7.35 -7.59 -1.10
C VAL A 159 -8.50 -7.67 -2.11
N CYS A 160 -9.66 -7.09 -1.77
CA CYS A 160 -10.80 -7.02 -2.69
C CYS A 160 -10.49 -6.16 -3.92
N LEU A 161 -9.88 -5.00 -3.74
CA LEU A 161 -9.48 -4.12 -4.83
C LEU A 161 -8.50 -4.83 -5.76
N TYR A 162 -7.51 -5.52 -5.22
CA TYR A 162 -6.61 -6.37 -6.00
C TYR A 162 -7.34 -7.44 -6.80
N SER A 163 -8.29 -8.14 -6.16
CA SER A 163 -9.10 -9.15 -6.86
C SER A 163 -9.87 -8.53 -8.03
N GLN A 164 -10.44 -7.33 -7.84
CA GLN A 164 -11.19 -6.64 -8.88
C GLN A 164 -10.29 -6.12 -9.99
N VAL A 165 -9.14 -5.53 -9.67
CA VAL A 165 -8.17 -5.07 -10.66
C VAL A 165 -7.64 -6.26 -11.46
N CYS A 166 -7.28 -7.37 -10.81
CA CYS A 166 -6.78 -8.56 -11.51
C CYS A 166 -7.84 -9.21 -12.42
N ALA A 167 -9.11 -9.21 -12.02
CA ALA A 167 -10.19 -9.80 -12.81
C ALA A 167 -10.69 -8.88 -13.94
N ASN A 168 -10.70 -7.57 -13.71
CA ASN A 168 -11.46 -6.61 -14.52
C ASN A 168 -10.68 -5.35 -14.91
N ARG A 169 -9.33 -5.35 -14.85
CA ARG A 169 -8.47 -4.17 -15.06
C ARG A 169 -8.96 -3.22 -16.16
N ASP A 170 -9.13 -3.74 -17.37
CA ASP A 170 -9.43 -2.94 -18.55
C ASP A 170 -10.85 -2.33 -18.49
N ASN A 171 -11.78 -3.02 -17.83
CA ASN A 171 -13.16 -2.59 -17.70
C ASN A 171 -13.38 -1.65 -16.50
N LEU A 172 -12.60 -1.78 -15.42
CA LEU A 172 -12.84 -1.09 -14.15
C LEU A 172 -12.75 0.45 -14.28
N PHE A 173 -11.94 0.94 -15.21
CA PHE A 173 -11.68 2.36 -15.43
C PHE A 173 -12.21 2.88 -16.79
N ALA A 174 -12.75 1.98 -17.61
CA ALA A 174 -13.49 2.30 -18.82
C ALA A 174 -15.01 2.38 -18.57
N LEU A 175 -15.44 2.30 -17.30
CA LEU A 175 -16.85 2.49 -16.93
C LEU A 175 -17.27 3.93 -17.28
N GLU A 176 -17.96 4.06 -18.40
CA GLU A 176 -18.71 5.26 -18.73
C GLU A 176 -19.94 5.35 -17.81
N ARG A 177 -20.26 6.57 -17.39
CA ARG A 177 -21.37 6.85 -16.47
C ARG A 177 -22.73 6.66 -17.13
#